data_AF-A0A176F942-F1
#
_entry.id   AF-A0A176F942-F1
#
_cell.length_a   1.000
_cell.length_b   1.000
_cell.length_c   1.000
_cell.angle_alpha   90.00
_cell.angle_beta   90.00
_cell.angle_gamma   90.00
#
_symmetry.space_group_name_H-M   'P 1'
#
loop_
_entity.id
_entity.type
_entity.pdbx_description
1 polymer ?
#
loop_
_entity_poly.entity_id
_entity_poly.type
_entity_poly.pdbx_seq_one_letter_code
_entity_poly.pdbx_strand_id
1 'polypeptide(L)'
;MANLAIGMIETKGYVPALSAADAMVKAANVEIVARNEVGGGLVSVVVKGDVGAVKAATEAGAEAASQVGEVTAVHVIPRPHADLGKHFSAAAVSK
;
A
#
# COMPACT_ATOMS: atom_id res chain seq x y z
N MET A 1 -15.74 7.53 12.82
CA MET A 1 -15.54 7.04 11.43
C MET A 1 -14.93 5.65 11.52
N ALA A 2 -15.35 4.71 10.67
CA ALA A 2 -14.75 3.38 10.66
C ALA A 2 -13.28 3.47 10.20
N ASN A 3 -12.35 2.88 10.97
CA ASN A 3 -10.97 2.76 10.52
C ASN A 3 -10.90 1.67 9.44
N LEU A 4 -10.88 2.10 8.18
CA LEU A 4 -10.66 1.22 7.02
C LEU A 4 -9.28 0.56 7.14
N ALA A 5 -9.14 -0.62 6.54
CA ALA A 5 -7.90 -1.36 6.51
C ALA A 5 -6.85 -0.62 5.65
N ILE A 6 -5.58 -0.90 5.94
CA ILE A 6 -4.43 -0.36 5.19
C ILE A 6 -3.60 -1.52 4.63
N GLY A 7 -3.23 -1.43 3.36
CA GLY A 7 -2.30 -2.34 2.70
C GLY A 7 -1.06 -1.59 2.26
N MET A 8 0.11 -2.19 2.42
CA MET A 8 1.40 -1.58 2.14
C MET A 8 2.28 -2.55 1.37
N ILE A 9 2.92 -2.03 0.31
CA ILE A 9 3.96 -2.74 -0.43
C ILE A 9 5.16 -1.82 -0.53
N GLU A 10 6.33 -2.29 -0.12
CA GLU A 10 7.60 -1.62 -0.27
C GLU A 10 8.48 -2.37 -1.26
N THR A 11 9.11 -1.63 -2.17
CA THR A 11 9.98 -2.17 -3.21
C THR A 11 11.29 -1.41 -3.25
N LYS A 12 12.31 -2.04 -3.81
CA LYS A 12 13.54 -1.36 -4.22
C LYS A 12 13.43 -0.91 -5.66
N GLY A 13 13.23 0.40 -5.84
CA GLY A 13 13.06 1.07 -7.12
C GLY A 13 11.63 1.58 -7.33
N TYR A 14 11.51 2.64 -8.12
CA TYR A 14 10.22 3.28 -8.40
C TYR A 14 9.32 2.46 -9.33
N VAL A 15 9.91 1.79 -10.33
CA VAL A 15 9.15 1.03 -11.34
C VAL A 15 8.40 -0.18 -10.75
N PRO A 16 8.99 -1.03 -9.88
CA PRO A 16 8.22 -2.08 -9.21
C PRO A 16 7.14 -1.52 -8.28
N ALA A 17 7.38 -0.40 -7.57
CA ALA A 17 6.35 0.28 -6.78
C ALA A 17 5.18 0.77 -7.66
N LEU A 18 5.46 1.37 -8.82
CA LEU A 18 4.43 1.82 -9.75
C LEU A 18 3.61 0.63 -10.28
N SER A 19 4.27 -0.50 -10.58
CA SER A 19 3.59 -1.73 -11.00
C SER A 19 2.71 -2.31 -9.88
N ALA A 20 3.18 -2.30 -8.63
CA ALA A 20 2.36 -2.67 -7.47
C ALA A 20 1.13 -1.77 -7.37
N ALA A 21 1.31 -0.45 -7.41
CA ALA A 21 0.24 0.52 -7.29
C ALA A 21 -0.89 0.29 -8.31
N ASP A 22 -0.52 0.10 -9.58
CA ASP A 22 -1.45 -0.18 -10.68
C ASP A 22 -2.20 -1.50 -10.47
N ALA A 23 -1.50 -2.57 -10.08
CA ALA A 23 -2.11 -3.86 -9.82
C ALA A 23 -3.06 -3.84 -8.60
N MET A 24 -2.69 -3.15 -7.52
CA MET A 24 -3.50 -3.01 -6.31
C MET A 24 -4.87 -2.40 -6.61
N VAL A 25 -4.90 -1.26 -7.34
CA VAL A 25 -6.16 -0.55 -7.64
C VAL A 25 -7.00 -1.22 -8.73
N LYS A 26 -6.39 -2.09 -9.56
CA LYS A 26 -7.13 -2.92 -10.53
C LYS A 26 -7.77 -4.15 -9.89
N ALA A 27 -7.14 -4.72 -8.87
CA ALA A 27 -7.55 -5.99 -8.28
C ALA A 27 -8.77 -5.85 -7.35
N ALA A 28 -8.93 -4.71 -6.68
CA ALA A 28 -10.01 -4.50 -5.73
C ALA A 28 -10.39 -3.02 -5.58
N ASN A 29 -11.55 -2.77 -4.96
CA ASN A 29 -11.99 -1.42 -4.62
C ASN A 29 -11.18 -0.85 -3.45
N VAL A 30 -10.01 -0.29 -3.76
CA VAL A 30 -9.09 0.37 -2.82
C VAL A 30 -8.61 1.70 -3.38
N GLU A 31 -8.22 2.61 -2.50
CA GLU A 31 -7.68 3.92 -2.86
C GLU A 31 -6.20 4.00 -2.46
N ILE A 32 -5.34 4.51 -3.35
CA ILE A 32 -3.95 4.83 -2.99
C ILE A 32 -3.97 6.10 -2.14
N VAL A 33 -3.50 5.99 -0.90
CA VAL A 33 -3.48 7.11 0.06
C VAL A 33 -2.11 7.70 0.29
N ALA A 34 -1.04 6.95 -0.01
CA ALA A 34 0.32 7.45 0.10
C ALA A 34 1.29 6.71 -0.83
N ARG A 35 2.32 7.45 -1.24
CA ARG A 35 3.59 6.95 -1.77
C ARG A 35 4.70 7.57 -0.94
N ASN A 36 5.58 6.77 -0.36
CA ASN A 36 6.69 7.27 0.45
C ASN A 36 8.03 6.88 -0.19
N GLU A 37 8.96 7.82 -0.19
CA GLU A 37 10.35 7.63 -0.62
C GLU A 37 11.27 8.02 0.53
N VAL A 38 11.92 7.02 1.10
CA VAL A 38 12.75 7.20 2.31
C VAL A 38 14.25 7.22 2.00
N GLY A 39 14.62 7.17 0.72
CA GLY A 39 16.01 7.07 0.26
C GLY A 39 16.47 5.62 0.08
N GLY A 40 17.72 5.41 -0.33
CA GLY A 40 18.30 4.08 -0.55
C GLY A 40 17.65 3.26 -1.69
N GLY A 41 16.83 3.90 -2.51
CA GLY A 41 16.02 3.26 -3.54
C GLY A 41 14.71 2.65 -3.02
N LEU A 42 14.36 2.84 -1.75
CA LEU A 42 13.12 2.30 -1.18
C LEU A 42 11.92 3.19 -1.51
N VAL A 43 10.88 2.56 -2.04
CA VAL A 43 9.59 3.20 -2.36
C VAL A 43 8.48 2.32 -1.82
N SER A 44 7.59 2.90 -1.01
CA SER A 44 6.40 2.22 -0.52
C SER A 44 5.11 2.84 -1.06
N VAL A 45 4.15 1.99 -1.37
CA VAL A 45 2.79 2.34 -1.80
C VAL A 45 1.82 1.87 -0.74
N VAL A 46 0.86 2.74 -0.40
CA VAL A 46 -0.13 2.49 0.63
C VAL A 46 -1.53 2.64 0.06
N VAL A 47 -2.37 1.63 0.28
CA VAL A 47 -3.79 1.66 -0.10
C VAL A 47 -4.71 1.51 1.10
N LYS A 48 -5.94 1.99 0.96
CA LYS A 48 -6.99 1.91 1.98
C LYS A 48 -8.28 1.35 1.39
N GLY A 49 -9.03 0.61 2.20
CA GLY A 49 -10.33 0.05 1.82
C GLY A 49 -10.89 -0.94 2.84
N ASP A 50 -11.89 -1.71 2.43
CA ASP A 50 -12.38 -2.83 3.25
C ASP A 50 -11.32 -3.92 3.39
N VAL A 51 -11.31 -4.63 4.53
CA VAL A 51 -10.27 -5.63 4.84
C VAL A 51 -10.10 -6.67 3.72
N GLY A 52 -11.20 -7.14 3.14
CA GLY A 52 -11.16 -8.09 2.03
C GLY A 52 -10.55 -7.50 0.75
N ALA A 53 -10.95 -6.28 0.39
CA ALA A 53 -10.42 -5.56 -0.76
C ALA A 53 -8.92 -5.28 -0.62
N VAL A 54 -8.48 -4.84 0.57
CA VAL A 54 -7.07 -4.57 0.86
C VAL A 54 -6.21 -5.82 0.79
N LYS A 55 -6.70 -6.98 1.29
CA LYS A 55 -5.97 -8.25 1.17
C LYS A 55 -5.77 -8.64 -0.30
N ALA A 56 -6.86 -8.65 -1.09
CA ALA A 56 -6.80 -8.98 -2.51
C ALA A 56 -5.90 -8.03 -3.30
N ALA A 57 -6.01 -6.72 -3.04
CA ALA A 57 -5.14 -5.72 -3.66
C ALA A 57 -3.66 -5.95 -3.33
N THR A 58 -3.36 -6.23 -2.07
CA THR A 58 -1.97 -6.39 -1.60
C THR A 58 -1.33 -7.67 -2.15
N GLU A 59 -2.08 -8.76 -2.25
CA GLU A 59 -1.61 -10.01 -2.90
C GLU A 59 -1.29 -9.78 -4.38
N ALA A 60 -2.21 -9.18 -5.15
CA ALA A 60 -2.00 -8.88 -6.56
C ALA A 60 -0.85 -7.89 -6.80
N GLY A 61 -0.75 -6.85 -5.96
CA GLY A 61 0.33 -5.86 -6.04
C GLY A 61 1.71 -6.47 -5.79
N ALA A 62 1.81 -7.38 -4.81
CA ALA A 62 3.08 -8.01 -4.46
C ALA A 62 3.57 -8.94 -5.57
N GLU A 63 2.64 -9.71 -6.16
CA GLU A 63 2.94 -10.56 -7.31
C GLU A 63 3.43 -9.73 -8.51
N ALA A 64 2.70 -8.68 -8.88
CA ALA A 64 3.06 -7.82 -10.01
C ALA A 64 4.41 -7.12 -9.80
N ALA A 65 4.66 -6.56 -8.61
CA ALA A 65 5.94 -5.91 -8.31
C ALA A 65 7.12 -6.89 -8.32
N SER A 66 6.92 -8.13 -7.86
CA SER A 66 7.97 -9.16 -7.85
C SER A 66 8.39 -9.61 -9.25
N GLN A 67 7.53 -9.45 -10.26
CA GLN A 67 7.90 -9.70 -11.66
C GLN A 67 8.75 -8.57 -12.27
N VAL A 68 8.64 -7.37 -11.72
CA VAL A 68 9.28 -6.15 -12.26
C VAL A 68 10.56 -5.80 -11.51
N GLY A 69 10.66 -6.12 -10.22
CA GLY A 69 11.81 -5.81 -9.40
C GLY A 69 11.76 -6.46 -8.02
N GLU A 70 12.49 -5.86 -7.07
CA GLU A 70 12.62 -6.40 -5.71
C GLU A 70 11.50 -5.85 -4.81
N VAL A 71 10.71 -6.75 -4.22
CA VAL A 71 9.76 -6.43 -3.15
C VAL A 71 10.47 -6.64 -1.80
N THR A 72 10.54 -5.58 -1.00
CA THR A 72 11.22 -5.59 0.31
C THR A 72 10.26 -5.93 1.44
N ALA A 73 9.01 -5.45 1.37
CA ALA A 73 8.00 -5.73 2.39
C ALA A 73 6.58 -5.70 1.84
N VAL A 74 5.70 -6.51 2.43
CA VAL A 74 4.27 -6.58 2.15
C VAL A 74 3.52 -6.73 3.47
N HIS A 75 2.54 -5.87 3.74
CA HIS A 75 1.80 -5.94 5.01
C HIS A 75 0.38 -5.38 4.92
N VAL A 76 -0.52 -5.94 5.73
CA VAL A 76 -1.91 -5.50 5.86
C VAL A 76 -2.25 -5.28 7.32
N ILE A 77 -2.86 -4.13 7.62
CA ILE A 77 -3.41 -3.78 8.93
C ILE A 77 -4.93 -3.72 8.80
N PRO A 78 -5.69 -4.74 9.24
CA PRO A 78 -7.15 -4.79 9.06
C PRO A 78 -7.92 -3.68 9.80
N ARG A 79 -7.38 -3.22 10.94
CA ARG A 79 -8.03 -2.22 11.79
C ARG A 79 -6.95 -1.35 12.43
N PRO A 80 -6.41 -0.36 11.70
CA PRO A 80 -5.38 0.52 12.24
C PRO A 80 -5.91 1.26 13.47
N HIS A 81 -5.05 1.55 14.43
CA HIS A 81 -5.42 2.37 15.60
C HIS A 81 -5.66 3.82 15.17
N ALA A 82 -6.62 4.51 15.79
CA ALA A 82 -7.02 5.87 15.38
C ALA A 82 -5.89 6.91 15.50
N ASP A 83 -4.90 6.63 16.35
CA ASP A 83 -3.76 7.51 16.56
C ASP A 83 -2.76 7.49 15.39
N LEU A 84 -2.74 6.43 14.56
CA LEU A 84 -1.81 6.34 13.43
C LEU A 84 -2.03 7.48 12.41
N GLY A 85 -3.29 7.81 12.12
CA GLY A 85 -3.61 8.84 11.13
C GLY A 85 -3.15 10.26 11.51
N LYS A 86 -2.75 10.48 12.76
CA LYS A 86 -2.21 11.76 13.23
C LYS A 86 -0.70 11.89 13.01
N HIS A 87 0.00 10.77 12.91
CA HIS A 87 1.46 10.72 12.91
C HIS A 87 2.06 10.11 11.64
N PHE A 88 1.29 9.28 10.92
CA PHE A 88 1.74 8.55 9.75
C PHE A 88 0.88 8.91 8.54
N SER A 89 1.52 9.38 7.46
CA SER A 89 0.89 9.64 6.17
C SER A 89 0.15 8.41 5.63
N ALA A 90 0.68 7.21 5.88
CA ALA A 90 0.11 5.92 5.50
C ALA A 90 -1.33 5.66 6.02
N ALA A 91 -1.74 6.37 7.08
CA ALA A 91 -3.08 6.23 7.67
C ALA A 91 -3.95 7.49 7.48
N ALA A 92 -3.40 8.57 6.93
CA ALA A 92 -4.11 9.82 6.70
C ALA A 92 -4.99 9.74 5.44
N VAL A 93 -6.17 10.37 5.51
CA VAL A 93 -7.03 10.57 4.33
C VAL A 93 -6.47 11.76 3.57
N SER A 94 -6.23 11.61 2.25
CA SER A 94 -5.94 12.76 1.39
C SER A 94 -7.04 13.80 1.60
N LYS A 95 -6.67 15.05 1.90
CA LYS A 95 -7.63 16.16 1.93
C LYS A 95 -8.21 16.40 0.55
#